data_AF-A0A510TIA6-F1
#
_entry.id   AF-A0A510TIA6-F1
#
_cell.length_a   1.000
_cell.length_b   1.000
_cell.length_c   1.000
_cell.angle_alpha   90.00
_cell.angle_beta   90.00
_cell.angle_gamma   90.00
#
_symmetry.space_group_name_H-M   'P 1'
#
loop_
_entity.id
_entity.type
_entity.pdbx_description
1 polymer ?
#
loop_
_entity_poly.entity_id
_entity_poly.type
_entity_poly.pdbx_seq_one_letter_code
_entity_poly.pdbx_strand_id
1 'polypeptide(L)'
;MSSPDRLRRWHRQRRRDREMRRLAAALIDPIRERLSATGADGGGPGAGPAGSPEDLFEALVESARQWRGDRRLEVHRVPIPREFKATGMWLERADRDDVIIEQGAEIWHQAQILGHELWHMRQREGFAAEQPAAGGCGPLEAGHEHGAQPAAARSRFDDDPEKEAELFGIRVGQQMRALMERDVITGETARRIADALNYRGNRK
;
A
#
# COMPACT_ATOMS: atom_id res chain seq x y z
N MET A 1 23.27 27.09 12.64
CA MET A 1 22.80 26.47 11.38
C MET A 1 22.78 27.52 10.28
N SER A 2 23.64 27.37 9.27
CA SER A 2 23.83 28.39 8.22
C SER A 2 22.68 28.39 7.19
N SER A 3 22.37 29.57 6.64
CA SER A 3 21.32 29.81 5.63
C SER A 3 21.29 28.79 4.45
N PRO A 4 22.43 28.40 3.84
CA PRO A 4 22.42 27.45 2.73
C PRO A 4 22.00 26.02 3.10
N ASP A 5 22.18 25.60 4.36
CA ASP A 5 21.76 24.26 4.81
C ASP A 5 20.24 24.17 5.02
N ARG A 6 19.61 25.31 5.36
CA ARG A 6 18.16 25.42 5.51
C ARG A 6 17.45 25.33 4.15
N LEU A 7 18.01 25.98 3.12
CA LEU A 7 17.50 25.92 1.75
C LEU A 7 17.63 24.51 1.15
N ARG A 8 18.79 23.85 1.31
CA ARG A 8 18.98 22.46 0.86
C ARG A 8 18.01 21.50 1.53
N ARG A 9 17.79 21.63 2.85
CA ARG A 9 16.81 20.83 3.59
C ARG A 9 15.39 21.06 3.06
N TRP A 10 15.00 22.31 2.82
CA TRP A 10 13.68 22.64 2.27
C TRP A 10 13.46 22.06 0.86
N HIS A 11 14.46 22.15 -0.02
CA HIS A 11 14.35 21.56 -1.36
C HIS A 11 14.21 20.04 -1.31
N ARG A 12 14.98 19.37 -0.44
CA ARG A 12 14.85 17.93 -0.20
C ARG A 12 13.45 17.57 0.30
N GLN A 13 12.95 18.25 1.33
CA GLN A 13 11.60 18.01 1.85
C GLN A 13 10.54 18.14 0.75
N ARG A 14 10.56 19.22 -0.04
CA ARG A 14 9.59 19.41 -1.13
C ARG A 14 9.73 18.38 -2.26
N ARG A 15 10.91 17.79 -2.43
CA ARG A 15 11.12 16.69 -3.37
C ARG A 15 10.45 15.42 -2.83
N ARG A 16 10.71 15.08 -1.56
CA ARG A 16 10.08 13.94 -0.86
C ARG A 16 8.57 14.04 -0.84
N ASP A 17 8.01 15.19 -0.49
CA ASP A 17 6.56 15.41 -0.49
C ASP A 17 5.94 15.20 -1.89
N ARG A 18 6.67 15.59 -2.96
CA ARG A 18 6.23 15.36 -4.34
C ARG A 18 6.31 13.88 -4.71
N GLU A 19 7.36 13.18 -4.30
CA GLU A 19 7.53 11.75 -4.52
C GLU A 19 6.44 10.95 -3.81
N MET A 20 6.15 11.26 -2.54
CA MET A 20 5.03 10.68 -1.79
C MET A 20 3.70 10.89 -2.50
N ARG A 21 3.41 12.12 -2.96
CA ARG A 21 2.17 12.38 -3.70
C ARG A 21 2.10 11.63 -5.02
N ARG A 22 3.21 11.55 -5.76
CA ARG A 22 3.27 10.85 -7.04
C ARG A 22 3.05 9.35 -6.87
N LEU A 23 3.68 8.74 -5.86
CA LEU A 23 3.49 7.32 -5.58
C LEU A 23 2.07 7.05 -5.08
N ALA A 24 1.55 7.86 -4.16
CA ALA A 24 0.17 7.72 -3.70
C ALA A 24 -0.83 7.84 -4.87
N ALA A 25 -0.62 8.77 -5.80
CA ALA A 25 -1.44 8.90 -7.00
C ALA A 25 -1.36 7.63 -7.88
N ALA A 26 -0.15 7.13 -8.14
CA ALA A 26 0.05 5.90 -8.92
C ALA A 26 -0.63 4.67 -8.29
N LEU A 27 -0.76 4.62 -6.97
CA LEU A 27 -1.43 3.53 -6.26
C LEU A 27 -2.95 3.69 -6.18
N ILE A 28 -3.46 4.92 -6.04
CA ILE A 28 -4.87 5.17 -5.69
C ILE A 28 -5.72 5.57 -6.90
N ASP A 29 -5.16 6.28 -7.88
CA ASP A 29 -5.93 6.79 -9.01
C ASP A 29 -6.53 5.67 -9.89
N PRO A 30 -5.85 4.54 -10.16
CA PRO A 30 -6.45 3.42 -10.89
C PRO A 30 -7.71 2.87 -10.20
N ILE A 31 -7.74 2.86 -8.86
CA ILE A 31 -8.89 2.42 -8.07
C ILE A 31 -10.04 3.41 -8.21
N ARG A 32 -9.75 4.72 -8.15
CA ARG A 32 -10.75 5.78 -8.34
C ARG A 32 -11.37 5.73 -9.73
N GLU A 33 -10.55 5.55 -10.75
CA GLU A 33 -10.99 5.45 -12.15
C GLU A 33 -11.92 4.24 -12.33
N ARG A 34 -11.53 3.07 -11.80
CA ARG A 34 -12.37 1.86 -11.81
C ARG A 34 -13.72 2.11 -11.16
N LEU A 35 -13.74 2.67 -9.94
CA LEU A 35 -14.98 2.99 -9.22
C LEU A 35 -15.88 3.95 -10.00
N SER A 36 -15.28 4.93 -10.67
CA SER A 36 -16.00 5.94 -11.45
C SER A 36 -16.60 5.34 -12.74
N ALA A 37 -15.91 4.41 -13.38
CA ALA A 37 -16.41 3.69 -14.56
C ALA A 37 -17.64 2.82 -14.22
N THR A 38 -17.59 2.06 -13.12
CA THR A 38 -18.73 1.25 -12.64
C THR A 38 -19.95 2.07 -12.23
N GLY A 39 -19.79 3.35 -11.89
CA GLY A 39 -20.90 4.26 -11.55
C GLY A 39 -21.59 4.90 -12.77
N ALA A 40 -20.91 4.94 -13.93
CA ALA A 40 -21.43 5.54 -15.16
C ALA A 40 -22.25 4.56 -16.00
N ASP A 41 -21.82 3.30 -16.03
CA ASP A 41 -22.50 2.23 -16.77
C ASP A 41 -23.30 1.39 -15.80
N GLY A 42 -24.61 1.63 -15.71
CA GLY A 42 -25.51 0.85 -14.86
C GLY A 42 -25.42 -0.66 -15.14
N GLY A 43 -24.59 -1.36 -14.36
CA GLY A 43 -24.56 -2.81 -14.16
C GLY A 43 -24.73 -3.70 -15.40
N GLY A 44 -23.68 -3.90 -16.18
CA GLY A 44 -23.58 -5.05 -17.08
C GLY A 44 -23.34 -6.36 -16.29
N PRO A 45 -23.97 -7.50 -16.68
CA PRO A 45 -23.83 -8.75 -15.95
C PRO A 45 -22.45 -9.38 -16.23
N GLY A 46 -21.47 -9.12 -15.36
CA GLY A 46 -20.18 -9.82 -15.43
C GLY A 46 -19.00 -9.18 -14.70
N ALA A 47 -19.04 -7.88 -14.42
CA ALA A 47 -18.08 -7.22 -13.56
C ALA A 47 -18.85 -6.63 -12.37
N GLY A 48 -18.81 -7.32 -11.23
CA GLY A 48 -19.38 -6.77 -9.99
C GLY A 48 -18.72 -5.42 -9.68
N PRO A 49 -19.43 -4.49 -9.01
CA PRO A 49 -18.77 -3.32 -8.43
C PRO A 49 -17.59 -3.81 -7.59
N ALA A 50 -16.49 -3.06 -7.55
CA ALA A 50 -15.47 -3.27 -6.52
C ALA A 50 -16.13 -2.92 -5.17
N GLY A 51 -16.92 -3.87 -4.65
CA GLY A 51 -18.06 -3.62 -3.77
C GLY A 51 -17.79 -3.98 -2.31
N SER A 52 -16.61 -4.54 -2.05
CA SER A 52 -16.15 -4.91 -0.71
C SER A 52 -14.80 -4.24 -0.42
N PRO A 53 -14.49 -3.96 0.86
CA PRO A 53 -13.16 -3.53 1.28
C PRO A 53 -12.03 -4.43 0.75
N GLU A 54 -12.28 -5.73 0.63
CA GLU A 54 -11.36 -6.72 0.08
C GLU A 54 -11.07 -6.47 -1.41
N ASP A 55 -12.08 -6.18 -2.22
CA ASP A 55 -11.89 -5.87 -3.64
C ASP A 55 -11.06 -4.60 -3.83
N LEU A 56 -11.28 -3.60 -2.98
CA LEU A 56 -10.50 -2.36 -2.99
C LEU A 56 -9.05 -2.62 -2.57
N PHE A 57 -8.82 -3.46 -1.56
CA PHE A 57 -7.48 -3.85 -1.17
C PHE A 57 -6.75 -4.63 -2.28
N GLU A 58 -7.43 -5.57 -2.96
CA GLU A 58 -6.84 -6.28 -4.09
C GLU A 58 -6.51 -5.32 -5.24
N ALA A 59 -7.37 -4.34 -5.53
CA ALA A 59 -7.09 -3.30 -6.52
C ALA A 59 -5.87 -2.43 -6.15
N LEU A 60 -5.62 -2.21 -4.86
CA LEU A 60 -4.41 -1.56 -4.36
C LEU A 60 -3.17 -2.45 -4.58
N VAL A 61 -3.26 -3.75 -4.32
CA VAL A 61 -2.18 -4.72 -4.59
C VAL A 61 -1.84 -4.75 -6.08
N GLU A 62 -2.85 -4.77 -6.94
CA GLU A 62 -2.66 -4.69 -8.40
C GLU A 62 -1.99 -3.38 -8.83
N SER A 63 -2.40 -2.25 -8.26
CA SER A 63 -1.77 -0.96 -8.54
C SER A 63 -0.31 -0.93 -8.06
N ALA A 64 -0.01 -1.58 -6.93
CA ALA A 64 1.36 -1.74 -6.43
C ALA A 64 2.22 -2.63 -7.35
N ARG A 65 1.66 -3.73 -7.87
CA ARG A 65 2.31 -4.59 -8.88
C ARG A 65 2.62 -3.82 -10.16
N GLN A 66 1.66 -3.03 -10.65
CA GLN A 66 1.87 -2.19 -11.83
C GLN A 66 2.94 -1.13 -11.60
N TRP A 67 2.95 -0.49 -10.43
CA TRP A 67 4.00 0.46 -10.06
C TRP A 67 5.38 -0.21 -10.01
N ARG A 68 5.45 -1.45 -9.51
CA ARG A 68 6.70 -2.22 -9.41
C ARG A 68 7.27 -2.61 -10.79
N GLY A 69 6.41 -2.71 -11.81
CA GLY A 69 6.80 -2.99 -13.18
C GLY A 69 7.24 -4.45 -13.36
N ASP A 70 8.42 -4.66 -13.95
CA ASP A 70 8.92 -5.99 -14.32
C ASP A 70 9.34 -6.84 -13.11
N ARG A 71 9.55 -6.22 -11.95
CA ARG A 71 9.92 -6.93 -10.73
C ARG A 71 8.67 -7.45 -10.02
N ARG A 72 8.59 -8.76 -9.83
CA ARG A 72 7.43 -9.42 -9.22
C ARG A 72 7.22 -8.94 -7.77
N LEU A 73 5.98 -8.63 -7.42
CA LEU A 73 5.56 -8.25 -6.07
C LEU A 73 4.48 -9.22 -5.56
N GLU A 74 4.78 -9.89 -4.46
CA GLU A 74 3.84 -10.76 -3.74
C GLU A 74 3.44 -10.14 -2.41
N VAL A 75 2.14 -10.15 -2.12
CA VAL A 75 1.59 -9.63 -0.87
C VAL A 75 0.97 -10.78 -0.10
N HIS A 76 1.45 -11.01 1.11
CA HIS A 76 1.09 -12.11 1.99
C HIS A 76 0.39 -11.56 3.22
N ARG A 77 -0.88 -11.92 3.41
CA ARG A 77 -1.64 -11.59 4.63
C ARG A 77 -1.63 -12.79 5.56
N VAL A 78 -0.81 -12.73 6.60
CA VAL A 78 -0.62 -13.83 7.54
C VAL A 78 -0.74 -13.34 8.98
N PRO A 79 -1.18 -14.18 9.93
CA PRO A 79 -1.12 -13.84 11.34
C PRO A 79 0.34 -13.69 11.77
N ILE A 80 0.72 -12.53 12.28
CA ILE A 80 2.04 -12.26 12.83
C ILE A 80 1.95 -12.45 14.35
N PRO A 81 2.77 -13.36 14.92
CA PRO A 81 2.76 -13.58 16.37
C PRO A 81 3.05 -12.28 17.14
N ARG A 82 2.33 -12.04 18.24
CA ARG A 82 2.38 -10.77 19.00
C ARG A 82 3.75 -10.50 19.62
N GLU A 83 4.59 -11.52 19.74
CA GLU A 83 5.97 -11.40 20.18
C GLU A 83 6.81 -10.59 19.18
N PHE A 84 6.43 -10.60 17.91
CA PHE A 84 6.96 -9.69 16.91
C PHE A 84 6.27 -8.33 17.05
N LYS A 85 7.05 -7.28 17.32
CA LYS A 85 6.57 -5.90 17.43
C LYS A 85 6.32 -5.23 16.07
N ALA A 86 6.07 -6.02 15.03
CA ALA A 86 5.91 -5.57 13.65
C ALA A 86 4.54 -6.03 13.14
N THR A 87 3.89 -5.17 12.37
CA THR A 87 2.61 -5.48 11.70
C THR A 87 2.79 -5.70 10.19
N GLY A 88 4.00 -5.44 9.67
CA GLY A 88 4.39 -5.68 8.29
C GLY A 88 5.88 -5.94 8.15
N MET A 89 6.27 -6.49 7.01
CA MET A 89 7.67 -6.67 6.63
C MET A 89 7.81 -6.82 5.12
N TRP A 90 8.69 -6.04 4.52
CA TRP A 90 9.21 -6.30 3.18
C TRP A 90 10.49 -7.16 3.20
N LEU A 91 10.48 -8.21 2.37
CA LEU A 91 11.63 -9.05 2.06
C LEU A 91 12.01 -8.88 0.59
N GLU A 92 13.26 -8.51 0.36
CA GLU A 92 13.83 -8.46 -0.97
C GLU A 92 14.42 -9.83 -1.34
N ARG A 93 13.97 -10.42 -2.45
CA ARG A 93 14.58 -11.61 -3.06
C ARG A 93 15.29 -11.25 -4.36
N ALA A 94 15.98 -12.24 -4.93
CA ALA A 94 16.73 -12.06 -6.17
C ALA A 94 15.82 -11.63 -7.35
N ASP A 95 14.63 -12.21 -7.46
CA ASP A 95 13.71 -12.06 -8.60
C ASP A 95 12.36 -11.41 -8.24
N ARG A 96 12.07 -11.25 -6.94
CA ARG A 96 10.81 -10.71 -6.45
C ARG A 96 10.94 -9.96 -5.13
N ASP A 97 9.89 -9.27 -4.77
CA ASP A 97 9.67 -8.69 -3.45
C ASP A 97 8.46 -9.36 -2.80
N ASP A 98 8.60 -9.74 -1.53
CA ASP A 98 7.49 -10.21 -0.72
C ASP A 98 7.16 -9.16 0.34
N VAL A 99 5.89 -8.79 0.45
CA VAL A 99 5.37 -7.92 1.50
C VAL A 99 4.45 -8.74 2.38
N ILE A 100 4.81 -8.87 3.65
CA ILE A 100 4.04 -9.56 4.67
C ILE A 100 3.24 -8.51 5.44
N ILE A 101 1.96 -8.78 5.68
CA ILE A 101 1.02 -7.90 6.37
C ILE A 101 0.25 -8.72 7.41
N GLU A 102 0.06 -8.15 8.60
CA GLU A 102 -0.79 -8.72 9.65
C GLU A 102 -2.22 -8.93 9.14
N GLN A 103 -2.63 -10.20 9.05
CA GLN A 103 -3.95 -10.59 8.55
C GLN A 103 -5.11 -10.08 9.42
N GLY A 104 -4.93 -10.03 10.73
CA GLY A 104 -5.95 -9.62 11.70
C GLY A 104 -6.18 -8.11 11.78
N ALA A 105 -5.39 -7.30 11.06
CA ALA A 105 -5.62 -5.87 10.98
C ALA A 105 -6.85 -5.56 10.12
N GLU A 106 -7.57 -4.49 10.45
CA GLU A 106 -8.65 -3.96 9.58
C GLU A 106 -8.12 -3.69 8.17
N ILE A 107 -8.94 -3.86 7.12
CA ILE A 107 -8.49 -3.78 5.73
C ILE A 107 -7.87 -2.41 5.38
N TRP A 108 -8.42 -1.31 5.89
CA TRP A 108 -7.82 0.01 5.71
C TRP A 108 -6.45 0.13 6.42
N HIS A 109 -6.26 -0.58 7.53
CA HIS A 109 -4.98 -0.62 8.26
C HIS A 109 -3.98 -1.54 7.54
N GLN A 110 -4.43 -2.65 6.94
CA GLN A 110 -3.60 -3.46 6.02
C GLN A 110 -3.09 -2.61 4.85
N ALA A 111 -3.92 -1.72 4.29
CA ALA A 111 -3.49 -0.78 3.24
C ALA A 111 -2.44 0.23 3.74
N GLN A 112 -2.56 0.69 4.99
CA GLN A 112 -1.53 1.53 5.61
C GLN A 112 -0.20 0.79 5.77
N ILE A 113 -0.25 -0.47 6.23
CA ILE A 113 0.94 -1.33 6.35
C ILE A 113 1.58 -1.54 4.98
N LEU A 114 0.80 -1.93 3.96
CA LEU A 114 1.30 -2.06 2.59
C LEU A 114 1.96 -0.77 2.10
N GLY A 115 1.31 0.37 2.30
CA GLY A 115 1.85 1.67 1.92
C GLY A 115 3.22 1.93 2.56
N HIS A 116 3.35 1.67 3.86
CA HIS A 116 4.60 1.80 4.60
C HIS A 116 5.73 0.96 3.97
N GLU A 117 5.47 -0.33 3.69
CA GLU A 117 6.45 -1.23 3.08
C GLU A 117 6.84 -0.81 1.64
N LEU A 118 5.88 -0.36 0.84
CA LEU A 118 6.14 0.17 -0.51
C LEU A 118 6.98 1.45 -0.47
N TRP A 119 6.84 2.27 0.56
CA TRP A 119 7.70 3.44 0.73
C TRP A 119 9.15 3.02 0.96
N HIS A 120 9.43 1.99 1.76
CA HIS A 120 10.80 1.48 1.91
C HIS A 120 11.42 1.04 0.58
N MET A 121 10.65 0.35 -0.28
CA MET A 121 11.11 0.02 -1.63
C MET A 121 11.47 1.27 -2.42
N ARG A 122 10.57 2.28 -2.41
CA ARG A 122 10.79 3.54 -3.14
C ARG A 122 12.02 4.29 -2.63
N GLN A 123 12.23 4.29 -1.32
CA GLN A 123 13.40 4.88 -0.69
C GLN A 123 14.67 4.20 -1.18
N ARG A 124 14.70 2.86 -1.16
CA ARG A 124 15.88 2.09 -1.62
C ARG A 124 16.22 2.36 -3.10
N GLU A 125 15.22 2.46 -3.98
CA GLU A 125 15.44 2.81 -5.39
C GLU A 125 15.96 4.24 -5.58
N GLY A 126 15.47 5.19 -4.79
CA GLY A 126 15.86 6.61 -4.88
C GLY A 126 17.24 6.90 -4.29
N PHE A 127 17.66 6.15 -3.27
CA PHE A 127 18.94 6.34 -2.58
C PHE A 127 20.13 5.62 -3.25
N ALA A 128 19.90 4.78 -4.26
CA ALA A 128 20.98 4.14 -5.03
C ALA A 128 21.89 5.14 -5.79
N ALA A 129 21.47 6.40 -5.95
CA ALA A 129 22.27 7.44 -6.60
C ALA A 129 23.16 8.25 -5.63
N GLU A 130 22.96 8.18 -4.31
CA GLU A 130 23.74 8.96 -3.33
C GLU A 130 24.06 8.11 -2.08
N GLN A 131 25.17 7.36 -2.18
CA GLN A 131 25.93 6.65 -1.14
C GLN A 131 25.45 5.24 -0.70
N PRO A 132 26.35 4.24 -0.68
CA PRO A 132 26.09 2.96 -0.05
C PRO A 132 26.25 3.11 1.47
N ALA A 133 25.17 2.89 2.21
CA ALA A 133 25.27 2.65 3.65
C ALA A 133 25.88 1.26 3.86
N ALA A 134 27.20 1.20 4.00
CA ALA A 134 27.88 0.07 4.62
C ALA A 134 27.49 0.05 6.12
N GLY A 135 26.47 -0.74 6.45
CA GLY A 135 26.05 -1.04 7.82
C GLY A 135 25.86 -2.55 7.96
N GLY A 136 26.85 -3.20 8.57
CA GLY A 136 27.05 -4.65 8.51
C GLY A 136 26.05 -5.50 9.30
N CYS A 137 25.73 -6.66 8.73
CA CYS A 137 25.63 -7.91 9.49
C CYS A 137 26.69 -8.86 8.91
N GLY A 138 27.57 -9.36 9.79
CA GLY A 138 28.56 -10.36 9.42
C GLY A 138 27.90 -11.65 8.92
N PRO A 139 28.67 -12.54 8.25
CA PRO A 139 28.13 -13.76 7.66
C PRO A 139 27.58 -14.65 8.78
N LEU A 140 26.26 -14.86 8.78
CA LEU A 140 25.66 -15.99 9.50
C LEU A 140 25.90 -17.22 8.62
N GLU A 141 27.07 -17.83 8.80
CA GLU A 141 27.33 -19.20 8.35
C GLU A 141 26.40 -20.13 9.14
N ALA A 142 25.34 -20.64 8.49
CA ALA A 142 24.97 -22.05 8.47
C ALA A 142 23.57 -22.26 7.85
N GLY A 143 23.57 -22.75 6.60
CA GLY A 143 22.65 -23.81 6.15
C GLY A 143 21.18 -23.46 5.97
N HIS A 144 20.84 -22.64 4.98
CA HIS A 144 19.62 -22.79 4.16
C HIS A 144 19.85 -22.06 2.83
N GLU A 145 19.81 -22.79 1.71
CA GLU A 145 19.81 -22.23 0.36
C GLU A 145 18.51 -21.45 0.11
N HIS A 146 18.40 -20.21 0.57
CA HIS A 146 17.48 -19.20 0.00
C HIS A 146 18.03 -17.83 0.38
N GLY A 147 18.68 -17.15 -0.58
CA GLY A 147 19.27 -15.82 -0.44
C GLY A 147 18.23 -14.70 -0.25
N ALA A 148 17.50 -14.72 0.86
CA ALA A 148 16.62 -13.65 1.28
C ALA A 148 17.31 -12.82 2.36
N GLN A 149 17.56 -11.54 2.08
CA GLN A 149 18.05 -10.60 3.09
C GLN A 149 16.86 -9.82 3.65
N PRO A 150 16.62 -9.84 4.97
CA PRO A 150 15.65 -8.95 5.59
C PRO A 150 16.11 -7.51 5.44
N ALA A 151 15.58 -6.79 4.45
CA ALA A 151 15.98 -5.41 4.17
C ALA A 151 15.50 -4.42 5.24
N ALA A 152 14.49 -4.80 6.03
CA ALA A 152 13.85 -3.96 7.05
C ALA A 152 14.01 -4.50 8.48
N ALA A 153 15.04 -5.30 8.78
CA ALA A 153 15.32 -5.72 10.15
C ALA A 153 15.93 -4.55 10.95
N ARG A 154 15.05 -3.70 11.49
CA ARG A 154 15.31 -2.66 12.51
C ARG A 154 16.01 -1.40 12.02
N SER A 155 15.30 -0.66 11.18
CA SER A 155 15.45 0.78 11.15
C SER A 155 14.76 1.39 12.38
N ARG A 156 15.41 2.31 13.08
CA ARG A 156 14.98 2.80 14.40
C ARG A 156 13.84 3.80 14.18
N PHE A 157 12.77 3.71 14.97
CA PHE A 157 11.57 4.58 14.97
C PHE A 157 11.82 6.11 15.01
N ASP A 158 13.08 6.55 15.12
CA ASP A 158 13.48 7.96 15.22
C ASP A 158 14.20 8.49 13.96
N ASP A 159 14.47 7.64 12.97
CA ASP A 159 15.15 8.04 11.74
C ASP A 159 14.16 8.65 10.73
N ASP A 160 14.58 9.72 10.03
CA ASP A 160 13.77 10.40 8.99
C ASP A 160 13.12 9.41 7.98
N PRO A 161 13.81 8.32 7.52
CA PRO A 161 13.22 7.32 6.63
C PRO A 161 12.01 6.54 7.18
N GLU A 162 11.99 6.22 8.48
CA GLU A 162 10.86 5.52 9.13
C GLU A 162 9.66 6.44 9.28
N LYS A 163 9.92 7.68 9.73
CA LYS A 163 8.88 8.70 9.86
C LYS A 163 8.22 8.97 8.51
N GLU A 164 9.02 9.01 7.44
CA GLU A 164 8.49 9.15 6.09
C GLU A 164 7.67 7.93 5.65
N ALA A 165 8.11 6.71 5.95
CA ALA A 165 7.36 5.50 5.66
C ALA A 165 6.02 5.46 6.40
N GLU A 166 6.01 5.82 7.69
CA GLU A 166 4.80 5.95 8.50
C GLU A 166 3.84 7.02 7.94
N LEU A 167 4.34 8.22 7.60
CA LEU A 167 3.52 9.27 7.01
C LEU A 167 2.92 8.85 5.66
N PHE A 168 3.68 8.12 4.85
CA PHE A 168 3.18 7.61 3.58
C PHE A 168 2.13 6.51 3.78
N GLY A 169 2.38 5.57 4.70
CA GLY A 169 1.41 4.53 5.07
C GLY A 169 0.10 5.13 5.56
N ILE A 170 0.14 6.09 6.49
CA ILE A 170 -1.05 6.80 6.99
C ILE A 170 -1.82 7.45 5.84
N ARG A 171 -1.13 8.10 4.89
CA ARG A 171 -1.77 8.72 3.72
C ARG A 171 -2.50 7.70 2.85
N VAL A 172 -1.90 6.54 2.58
CA VAL A 172 -2.53 5.46 1.79
C VAL A 172 -3.74 4.91 2.53
N GLY A 173 -3.59 4.57 3.82
CA GLY A 173 -4.68 4.06 4.65
C GLY A 173 -5.88 5.00 4.74
N GLN A 174 -5.64 6.31 4.91
CA GLN A 174 -6.71 7.32 4.93
C GLN A 174 -7.47 7.40 3.60
N GLN A 175 -6.77 7.34 2.47
CA GLN A 175 -7.41 7.38 1.15
C GLN A 175 -8.22 6.10 0.89
N MET A 176 -7.66 4.93 1.23
CA MET A 176 -8.38 3.66 1.10
C MET A 176 -9.61 3.59 1.98
N ARG A 177 -9.52 4.05 3.23
CA ARG A 177 -10.67 4.16 4.13
C ARG A 177 -11.77 5.02 3.53
N ALA A 178 -11.43 6.18 2.98
CA ALA A 178 -12.41 7.06 2.34
C ALA A 178 -13.08 6.41 1.11
N LEU A 179 -12.33 5.61 0.34
CA LEU A 179 -12.88 4.85 -0.79
C LEU A 179 -13.85 3.75 -0.32
N MET A 180 -13.46 2.99 0.71
CA MET A 180 -14.29 1.94 1.31
C MET A 180 -15.60 2.51 1.89
N GLU A 181 -15.52 3.62 2.64
CA GLU A 181 -16.70 4.28 3.22
C GLU A 181 -17.66 4.78 2.12
N ARG A 182 -17.13 5.35 1.03
CA ARG A 182 -17.93 5.79 -0.12
C ARG A 182 -18.59 4.63 -0.85
N ASP A 183 -17.87 3.53 -1.04
CA ASP A 183 -18.37 2.36 -1.74
C ASP A 183 -19.50 1.65 -0.95
N VAL A 184 -19.33 1.50 0.38
CA VAL A 184 -20.38 0.98 1.27
C VAL A 184 -21.68 1.78 1.13
N ILE A 185 -21.62 3.11 1.10
CA ILE A 185 -22.80 3.98 0.93
C ILE A 185 -23.46 3.76 -0.44
N THR A 186 -22.65 3.60 -1.49
CA THR A 186 -23.13 3.43 -2.87
C THR A 186 -23.81 2.07 -3.03
N GLY A 187 -23.20 1.01 -2.50
CA GLY A 187 -23.75 -0.35 -2.49
C GLY A 187 -25.07 -0.46 -1.70
N GLU A 188 -25.16 0.15 -0.52
CA GLU A 188 -26.41 0.16 0.26
C GLU A 188 -27.55 0.87 -0.49
N THR A 189 -27.25 1.99 -1.14
CA THR A 189 -28.22 2.74 -1.94
C THR A 189 -28.71 1.93 -3.13
N ALA A 190 -27.79 1.31 -3.88
CA ALA A 190 -28.13 0.44 -5.01
C ALA A 190 -29.00 -0.76 -4.58
N ARG A 191 -28.68 -1.38 -3.43
CA ARG A 191 -29.46 -2.49 -2.86
C ARG A 191 -30.89 -2.07 -2.52
N ARG A 192 -31.08 -0.91 -1.86
CA ARG A 192 -32.41 -0.37 -1.56
C ARG A 192 -33.24 -0.11 -2.81
N ILE A 193 -32.62 0.42 -3.88
CA ILE A 193 -33.29 0.62 -5.16
C ILE A 193 -33.72 -0.72 -5.76
N ALA A 194 -32.82 -1.70 -5.78
CA ALA A 194 -33.12 -3.04 -6.28
C ALA A 194 -34.28 -3.70 -5.50
N ASP A 195 -34.26 -3.62 -4.17
CA ASP A 195 -35.32 -4.16 -3.31
C ASP A 195 -36.67 -3.47 -3.58
N ALA A 196 -36.69 -2.15 -3.76
CA ALA A 196 -37.91 -1.39 -4.07
C ALA A 196 -38.49 -1.72 -5.45
N LEU A 197 -37.61 -1.94 -6.44
CA LEU A 197 -38.02 -2.36 -7.79
C LEU A 197 -38.57 -3.80 -7.80
N ASN A 198 -37.94 -4.72 -7.06
CA ASN A 198 -38.43 -6.08 -6.90
C ASN A 198 -39.77 -6.15 -6.16
N TYR A 199 -39.99 -5.29 -5.16
CA TYR A 199 -41.27 -5.21 -4.43
C TYR A 199 -42.45 -4.81 -5.33
N ARG A 200 -42.21 -4.06 -6.42
CA ARG A 200 -43.26 -3.68 -7.38
C ARG A 200 -43.61 -4.79 -8.38
N GLY A 201 -42.74 -5.78 -8.57
CA GLY A 201 -42.95 -6.90 -9.49
C GLY A 201 -43.84 -8.02 -8.95
N ASN A 202 -44.02 -8.11 -7.62
CA ASN A 202 -44.65 -9.27 -6.97
C ASN A 202 -46.10 -9.04 -6.51
N ARG A 203 -46.82 -8.09 -7.12
CA ARG A 203 -48.27 -7.92 -6.91
C ARG A 203 -49.03 -8.60 -8.06
N LYS A 204 -49.30 -9.90 -7.91
CA LYS A 204 -50.37 -10.62 -8.62
C LYS A 204 -51.11 -11.50 -7.64
#